data_AF-A0A2I8VNE4-F1
#
_entry.id   AF-A0A2I8VNE4-F1
#
_cell.length_a   1.000
_cell.length_b   1.000
_cell.length_c   1.000
_cell.angle_alpha   90.00
_cell.angle_beta   90.00
_cell.angle_gamma   90.00
#
_symmetry.space_group_name_H-M   'P 1'
#
loop_
_entity.id
_entity.type
_entity.pdbx_description
1 polymer ?
#
loop_
_entity_poly.entity_id
_entity_poly.type
_entity_poly.pdbx_seq_one_letter_code
_entity_poly.pdbx_strand_id
1 'polypeptide(L)'
;MERRPFLVLLTTALAGCGATNQSTPEPTAPPTDTPTESPPTATEPTETATDTPTESPTDTPSPEVREAQQRLSAVTSTLDAAVEQYVGDAGETILAADASYLEFDGDEVVAAVEEAERELERAREAVVTEEQEETLASLEEMTRFLRLATETQTSLVDAYYHLTETREALASADDGAAEDAMSEMDAASRIASSPYQTLVEETAVSATSVLSELDTERYRRKLTQFEAEIRAFGDLRAPLDTFATAVGRLGTARALELNGSTDQARQIARDAARELDEVAAAFATFTTDLEEPADSLAEMGESLEGLATEMATETREQFGIDDEETTTATTTTAA
;
A
#
# COMPACT_ATOMS: atom_id res chain seq x y z
N MET A 1 -18.83 18.01 32.15
CA MET A 1 -17.73 18.92 31.76
C MET A 1 -16.60 18.75 32.76
N GLU A 2 -15.72 17.78 32.52
CA GLU A 2 -14.53 17.53 33.34
C GLU A 2 -13.30 17.71 32.45
N ARG A 3 -12.49 18.72 32.78
CA ARG A 3 -11.26 19.05 32.06
C ARG A 3 -10.11 18.29 32.70
N ARG A 4 -9.47 17.39 31.97
CA ARG A 4 -8.21 16.75 32.37
C ARG A 4 -7.04 17.48 31.70
N PRO A 5 -5.98 17.86 32.44
CA PRO A 5 -4.79 18.48 31.86
C PRO A 5 -3.81 17.40 31.37
N PHE A 6 -3.38 17.51 30.12
CA PHE A 6 -2.26 16.74 29.56
C PHE A 6 -0.94 17.47 29.86
N LEU A 7 0.01 16.74 30.43
CA LEU A 7 1.40 17.15 30.64
C LEU A 7 2.23 16.72 29.42
N VAL A 8 2.82 17.70 28.74
CA VAL A 8 3.77 17.52 27.63
C VAL A 8 5.16 17.28 28.20
N LEU A 9 5.80 16.18 27.80
CA LEU A 9 7.16 15.82 28.17
C LEU A 9 8.04 15.95 26.92
N LEU A 10 8.89 16.98 26.93
CA LEU A 10 9.86 17.31 25.87
C LEU A 10 11.10 16.43 26.00
N THR A 11 11.35 15.58 25.01
CA THR A 11 12.61 14.84 24.85
C THR A 11 13.42 15.38 23.67
N THR A 12 14.63 15.83 23.99
CA THR A 12 15.68 16.29 23.07
C THR A 12 16.38 15.11 22.39
N ALA A 13 16.42 15.10 21.06
CA ALA A 13 17.25 14.17 20.27
C ALA A 13 18.59 14.84 19.86
N LEU A 14 19.69 14.15 20.13
CA LEU A 14 21.07 14.50 19.74
C LEU A 14 21.37 13.92 18.35
N ALA A 15 21.87 14.77 17.45
CA ALA A 15 22.39 14.39 16.14
C ALA A 15 23.79 13.76 16.24
N GLY A 16 24.05 12.70 15.46
CA GLY A 16 25.37 12.08 15.31
C GLY A 16 25.60 11.56 13.89
N CYS A 17 26.31 12.34 13.08
CA CYS A 17 26.99 11.90 11.85
C CYS A 17 28.10 10.89 12.22
N GLY A 18 28.40 9.81 11.50
CA GLY A 18 28.57 9.67 10.06
C GLY A 18 30.05 9.34 9.81
N ALA A 19 30.40 8.05 9.68
CA ALA A 19 31.74 7.62 9.27
C ALA A 19 31.66 6.38 8.36
N THR A 20 32.16 6.57 7.15
CA THR A 20 32.27 5.68 6.00
C THR A 20 33.28 4.55 6.20
N ASN A 21 33.00 3.36 5.66
CA ASN A 21 34.05 2.41 5.27
C ASN A 21 33.70 1.73 3.94
N GLN A 22 34.62 1.91 3.00
CA GLN A 22 34.57 1.50 1.60
C GLN A 22 35.48 0.27 1.47
N SER A 23 34.95 -0.89 1.09
CA SER A 23 35.75 -2.07 0.76
C SER A 23 35.64 -2.33 -0.74
N THR A 24 36.77 -2.27 -1.43
CA THR A 24 36.90 -2.64 -2.86
C THR A 24 37.69 -3.96 -2.93
N PRO A 25 37.28 -4.93 -3.78
CA PRO A 25 37.91 -6.24 -3.87
C PRO A 25 39.19 -6.23 -4.71
N GLU A 26 40.12 -7.12 -4.34
CA GLU A 26 41.39 -7.38 -5.03
C GLU A 26 41.20 -8.49 -6.09
N PRO A 27 41.68 -8.33 -7.34
CA PRO A 27 41.60 -9.38 -8.37
C PRO A 27 42.86 -10.25 -8.44
N THR A 28 42.65 -11.49 -8.88
CA THR A 28 43.59 -12.64 -8.90
C THR A 28 44.31 -12.84 -10.26
N ALA A 29 45.63 -13.17 -10.17
CA ALA A 29 46.54 -13.92 -11.09
C ALA A 29 46.84 -13.36 -12.51
N PRO A 30 47.87 -13.84 -13.29
CA PRO A 30 48.78 -15.02 -13.22
C PRO A 30 50.29 -14.64 -13.52
N PRO A 31 51.31 -15.48 -13.95
CA PRO A 31 51.32 -16.89 -14.43
C PRO A 31 52.50 -17.83 -14.04
N THR A 32 52.30 -19.11 -14.42
CA THR A 32 53.22 -20.13 -14.98
C THR A 32 54.62 -20.36 -14.40
N ASP A 33 54.88 -21.61 -13.99
CA ASP A 33 56.14 -22.30 -14.30
C ASP A 33 55.95 -23.83 -14.45
N THR A 34 56.61 -24.38 -15.48
CA THR A 34 56.72 -25.81 -15.80
C THR A 34 58.12 -26.28 -15.43
N PRO A 35 58.29 -27.46 -14.79
CA PRO A 35 59.24 -28.44 -15.35
C PRO A 35 58.74 -29.89 -15.19
N THR A 36 58.74 -30.68 -16.28
CA THR A 36 59.78 -31.67 -16.66
C THR A 36 59.68 -33.00 -15.92
N GLU A 37 59.34 -34.03 -16.71
CA GLU A 37 59.22 -35.44 -16.36
C GLU A 37 60.51 -36.06 -15.80
N SER A 38 60.33 -37.03 -14.90
CA SER A 38 61.29 -38.12 -14.63
C SER A 38 60.56 -39.46 -14.74
N PRO A 39 61.20 -40.51 -15.28
CA PRO A 39 60.54 -41.78 -15.62
C PRO A 39 60.18 -42.61 -14.37
N PRO A 40 59.22 -43.54 -14.50
CA PRO A 40 58.61 -44.21 -13.35
C PRO A 40 59.50 -45.33 -12.80
N THR A 41 59.68 -45.33 -11.48
CA THR A 41 60.12 -46.52 -10.73
C THR A 41 58.92 -47.44 -10.58
N ALA A 42 59.05 -48.67 -11.06
CA ALA A 42 58.06 -49.73 -10.86
C ALA A 42 58.01 -50.12 -9.38
N THR A 43 56.89 -49.83 -8.72
CA THR A 43 56.58 -50.34 -7.38
C THR A 43 55.47 -51.40 -7.54
N GLU A 44 55.70 -52.56 -6.93
CA GLU A 44 54.74 -53.67 -6.82
C GLU A 44 53.40 -53.22 -6.21
N PRO A 45 52.29 -53.95 -6.49
CA PRO A 45 50.95 -53.51 -6.13
C PRO A 45 50.74 -53.65 -4.63
N THR A 46 50.66 -52.53 -3.92
CA THR A 46 50.02 -52.51 -2.61
C THR A 46 48.52 -52.53 -2.85
N GLU A 47 47.87 -53.64 -2.50
CA GLU A 47 46.42 -53.75 -2.43
C GLU A 47 45.87 -52.61 -1.55
N THR A 48 45.35 -51.57 -2.20
CA THR A 48 44.61 -50.53 -1.49
C THR A 48 43.24 -51.13 -1.23
N ALA A 49 42.96 -51.42 0.04
CA ALA A 49 41.63 -51.81 0.46
C ALA A 49 40.65 -50.74 -0.04
N THR A 50 39.76 -51.15 -0.95
CA THR A 50 38.62 -50.34 -1.34
C THR A 50 37.76 -50.18 -0.09
N ASP A 51 37.87 -49.02 0.57
CA ASP A 51 36.90 -48.59 1.57
C ASP A 51 35.54 -48.60 0.89
N THR A 52 34.76 -49.63 1.19
CA THR A 52 33.35 -49.67 0.81
C THR A 52 32.72 -48.49 1.53
N PRO A 53 32.06 -47.53 0.84
CA PRO A 53 31.37 -46.46 1.53
C PRO A 53 30.35 -47.12 2.47
N THR A 54 30.64 -47.09 3.76
CA THR A 54 29.69 -47.43 4.79
C THR A 54 28.54 -46.47 4.59
N GLU A 55 27.38 -46.97 4.15
CA GLU A 55 26.15 -46.18 4.14
C GLU A 55 25.97 -45.62 5.55
N SER A 56 26.20 -44.31 5.69
CA SER A 56 25.90 -43.62 6.93
C SER A 56 24.41 -43.81 7.16
N PRO A 57 23.95 -44.25 8.35
CA PRO A 57 22.54 -44.43 8.61
C PRO A 57 21.80 -43.15 8.22
N THR A 58 20.78 -43.26 7.38
CA THR A 58 19.88 -42.15 7.11
C THR A 58 19.13 -41.88 8.40
N ASP A 59 19.54 -40.84 9.13
CA ASP A 59 18.94 -40.44 10.39
C ASP A 59 17.45 -40.18 10.16
N THR A 60 16.62 -41.14 10.58
CA THR A 60 15.18 -40.97 10.56
C THR A 60 14.84 -39.98 11.68
N PRO A 61 14.14 -38.87 11.39
CA PRO A 61 13.83 -37.87 12.40
C PRO A 61 13.07 -38.49 13.59
N SER A 62 13.36 -37.98 14.79
CA SER A 62 12.70 -38.44 16.01
C SER A 62 11.18 -38.20 15.92
N PRO A 63 10.37 -38.92 16.73
CA PRO A 63 8.92 -38.66 16.81
C PRO A 63 8.58 -37.20 17.10
N GLU A 64 9.31 -36.56 18.00
CA GLU A 64 9.13 -35.16 18.41
C GLU A 64 9.41 -34.20 17.24
N VAL A 65 10.52 -34.41 16.51
CA VAL A 65 10.86 -33.60 15.32
C VAL A 65 9.76 -33.70 14.26
N ARG A 66 9.20 -34.90 14.04
CA ARG A 66 8.12 -35.13 13.08
C ARG A 66 6.81 -34.48 13.50
N GLU A 67 6.47 -34.52 14.79
CA GLU A 67 5.27 -33.87 15.32
C GLU A 67 5.36 -32.34 15.15
N ALA A 68 6.49 -31.74 15.52
CA ALA A 68 6.74 -30.31 15.33
C ALA A 68 6.60 -29.89 13.85
N GLN A 69 7.20 -30.66 12.93
CA GLN A 69 7.06 -30.42 11.48
C GLN A 69 5.59 -30.46 11.04
N GLN A 70 4.80 -31.42 11.51
CA GLN A 70 3.37 -31.49 11.17
C GLN A 70 2.60 -30.28 11.67
N ARG A 71 2.90 -29.77 12.88
CA ARG A 71 2.25 -28.57 13.42
C ARG A 71 2.64 -27.32 12.65
N LEU A 72 3.92 -27.15 12.31
CA LEU A 72 4.38 -26.04 11.47
C LEU A 72 3.73 -26.07 10.09
N SER A 73 3.62 -27.24 9.45
CA SER A 73 2.91 -27.39 8.17
C SER A 73 1.42 -27.06 8.28
N ALA A 74 0.78 -27.37 9.42
CA ALA A 74 -0.61 -26.98 9.64
C ALA A 74 -0.77 -25.46 9.72
N VAL A 75 0.14 -24.77 10.42
CA VAL A 75 0.16 -23.30 10.44
C VAL A 75 0.34 -22.72 9.03
N THR A 76 1.30 -23.23 8.26
CA THR A 76 1.51 -22.82 6.87
C THR A 76 0.25 -22.97 6.04
N SER A 77 -0.42 -24.12 6.12
CA SER A 77 -1.67 -24.36 5.38
C SER A 77 -2.80 -23.41 5.79
N THR A 78 -2.90 -23.06 7.07
CA THR A 78 -3.90 -22.09 7.54
C THR A 78 -3.57 -20.68 7.07
N LEU A 79 -2.28 -20.30 7.04
CA LEU A 79 -1.86 -19.00 6.51
C LEU A 79 -2.02 -18.90 4.99
N ASP A 80 -1.72 -19.95 4.23
CA ASP A 80 -1.99 -19.98 2.79
C ASP A 80 -3.50 -19.80 2.53
N ALA A 81 -4.37 -20.48 3.30
CA ALA A 81 -5.82 -20.26 3.21
C ALA A 81 -6.25 -18.83 3.61
N ALA A 82 -5.57 -18.20 4.57
CA ALA A 82 -5.81 -16.80 4.91
C ALA A 82 -5.39 -15.84 3.79
N VAL A 83 -4.30 -16.16 3.06
CA VAL A 83 -3.90 -15.42 1.84
C VAL A 83 -4.94 -15.59 0.75
N GLU A 84 -5.43 -16.80 0.51
CA GLU A 84 -6.52 -17.06 -0.46
C GLU A 84 -7.77 -16.23 -0.11
N GLN A 85 -8.16 -16.20 1.17
CA GLN A 85 -9.27 -15.39 1.65
C GLN A 85 -9.03 -13.88 1.47
N TYR A 86 -7.79 -13.42 1.69
CA TYR A 86 -7.41 -12.02 1.46
C TYR A 86 -7.58 -11.62 0.00
N VAL A 87 -7.18 -12.50 -0.92
CA VAL A 87 -7.33 -12.25 -2.36
C VAL A 87 -8.81 -12.28 -2.77
N GLY A 88 -9.59 -13.22 -2.22
CA GLY A 88 -10.99 -13.37 -2.55
C GLY A 88 -11.22 -13.49 -4.06
N ASP A 89 -12.19 -12.74 -4.58
CA ASP A 89 -12.50 -12.69 -6.01
C ASP A 89 -11.74 -11.55 -6.74
N ALA A 90 -10.85 -10.83 -6.06
CA ALA A 90 -10.12 -9.70 -6.64
C ALA A 90 -9.15 -10.12 -7.75
N GLY A 91 -8.58 -11.34 -7.67
CA GLY A 91 -7.67 -11.85 -8.70
C GLY A 91 -6.87 -13.08 -8.25
N GLU A 92 -5.62 -13.18 -8.72
CA GLU A 92 -4.75 -14.33 -8.44
C GLU A 92 -3.76 -14.09 -7.30
N THR A 93 -3.54 -12.84 -6.88
CA THR A 93 -2.51 -12.51 -5.89
C THR A 93 -2.97 -11.41 -4.96
N ILE A 94 -2.28 -11.26 -3.82
CA ILE A 94 -2.53 -10.21 -2.82
C ILE A 94 -2.53 -8.77 -3.39
N LEU A 95 -1.89 -8.57 -4.54
CA LEU A 95 -1.81 -7.28 -5.24
C LEU A 95 -3.11 -6.90 -5.94
N ALA A 96 -3.98 -7.87 -6.20
CA ALA A 96 -5.26 -7.63 -6.87
C ALA A 96 -6.30 -7.00 -5.94
N ALA A 97 -6.20 -7.24 -4.63
CA ALA A 97 -6.98 -6.52 -3.64
C ALA A 97 -6.37 -5.12 -3.48
N ASP A 98 -6.89 -4.15 -4.21
CA ASP A 98 -6.51 -2.73 -4.13
C ASP A 98 -7.63 -1.91 -3.44
N ALA A 99 -7.42 -0.61 -3.24
CA ALA A 99 -8.41 0.25 -2.58
C ALA A 99 -9.80 0.23 -3.25
N SER A 100 -9.89 -0.07 -4.56
CA SER A 100 -11.16 -0.12 -5.29
C SER A 100 -11.94 -1.43 -5.10
N TYR A 101 -11.34 -2.45 -4.47
CA TYR A 101 -11.99 -3.75 -4.21
C TYR A 101 -13.00 -3.66 -3.04
N LEU A 102 -14.18 -3.11 -3.32
CA LEU A 102 -15.26 -2.91 -2.35
C LEU A 102 -15.85 -4.20 -1.77
N GLU A 103 -15.56 -5.37 -2.35
CA GLU A 103 -15.99 -6.68 -1.85
C GLU A 103 -14.98 -7.31 -0.89
N PHE A 104 -13.93 -6.58 -0.48
CA PHE A 104 -12.94 -7.04 0.49
C PHE A 104 -13.57 -7.31 1.87
N ASP A 105 -13.65 -8.57 2.27
CA ASP A 105 -14.14 -8.99 3.58
C ASP A 105 -12.99 -9.15 4.58
N GLY A 106 -12.62 -8.06 5.23
CA GLY A 106 -11.56 -8.06 6.24
C GLY A 106 -11.88 -8.94 7.45
N ASP A 107 -13.16 -9.13 7.79
CA ASP A 107 -13.57 -9.93 8.96
C ASP A 107 -13.31 -11.43 8.70
N GLU A 108 -13.57 -11.92 7.48
CA GLU A 108 -13.25 -13.30 7.09
C GLU A 108 -11.74 -13.56 7.11
N VAL A 109 -10.94 -12.61 6.63
CA VAL A 109 -9.47 -12.72 6.68
C VAL A 109 -8.96 -12.71 8.12
N VAL A 110 -9.45 -11.80 8.96
CA VAL A 110 -9.08 -11.75 10.39
C VAL A 110 -9.43 -13.06 11.08
N ALA A 111 -10.60 -13.63 10.83
CA ALA A 111 -10.99 -14.93 11.39
C ALA A 111 -10.03 -16.06 10.97
N ALA A 112 -9.57 -16.07 9.71
CA ALA A 112 -8.59 -17.03 9.22
C ALA A 112 -7.22 -16.84 9.88
N VAL A 113 -6.77 -15.60 10.06
CA VAL A 113 -5.53 -15.25 10.77
C VAL A 113 -5.61 -15.66 12.25
N GLU A 114 -6.75 -15.47 12.92
CA GLU A 114 -6.96 -15.92 14.31
C GLU A 114 -6.92 -17.45 14.46
N GLU A 115 -7.32 -18.22 13.44
CA GLU A 115 -7.09 -19.67 13.42
C GLU A 115 -5.59 -19.99 13.30
N ALA A 116 -4.86 -19.28 12.44
CA ALA A 116 -3.41 -19.45 12.32
C ALA A 116 -2.68 -19.11 13.62
N GLU A 117 -3.08 -18.06 14.33
CA GLU A 117 -2.55 -17.70 15.66
C GLU A 117 -2.75 -18.84 16.68
N ARG A 118 -3.92 -19.50 16.65
CA ARG A 118 -4.20 -20.65 17.52
C ARG A 118 -3.33 -21.86 17.17
N GLU A 119 -3.11 -22.12 15.89
CA GLU A 119 -2.20 -23.20 15.46
C GLU A 119 -0.73 -22.87 15.79
N LEU A 120 -0.32 -21.61 15.69
CA LEU A 120 1.01 -21.14 16.08
C LEU A 120 1.30 -21.42 17.56
N GLU A 121 0.33 -21.16 18.45
CA GLU A 121 0.50 -21.45 19.88
C GLU A 121 0.74 -22.96 20.10
N ARG A 122 -0.01 -23.81 19.38
CA ARG A 122 0.19 -25.26 19.45
C ARG A 122 1.54 -25.68 18.86
N ALA A 123 2.00 -25.03 17.80
CA ALA A 123 3.31 -25.31 17.20
C ALA A 123 4.45 -24.92 18.14
N ARG A 124 4.33 -23.78 18.84
CA ARG A 124 5.32 -23.28 19.80
C ARG A 124 5.62 -24.27 20.92
N GLU A 125 4.61 -25.00 21.39
CA GLU A 125 4.81 -26.04 22.42
C GLU A 125 5.55 -27.29 21.91
N ALA A 126 5.63 -27.47 20.59
CA ALA A 126 6.14 -28.69 19.97
C ALA A 126 7.52 -28.55 19.32
N VAL A 127 7.97 -27.34 18.98
CA VAL A 127 9.30 -27.14 18.36
C VAL A 127 10.42 -27.61 19.28
N VAL A 128 11.41 -28.31 18.71
CA VAL A 128 12.52 -28.92 19.46
C VAL A 128 13.89 -28.68 18.85
N THR A 129 13.96 -27.97 17.71
CA THR A 129 15.21 -27.67 16.99
C THR A 129 15.29 -26.20 16.60
N GLU A 130 16.50 -25.68 16.44
CA GLU A 130 16.73 -24.27 16.04
C GLU A 130 16.08 -23.94 14.68
N GLU A 131 16.12 -24.87 13.70
CA GLU A 131 15.48 -24.69 12.39
C GLU A 131 13.95 -24.57 12.51
N GLN A 132 13.34 -25.34 13.42
CA GLN A 132 11.90 -25.26 13.69
C GLN A 132 11.54 -23.97 14.42
N GLU A 133 12.39 -23.50 15.34
CA GLU A 133 12.21 -22.20 16.01
C GLU A 133 12.31 -21.04 15.01
N GLU A 134 13.25 -21.09 14.05
CA GLU A 134 13.36 -20.09 12.97
C GLU A 134 12.14 -20.11 12.04
N THR A 135 11.65 -21.29 11.70
CA THR A 135 10.42 -21.45 10.92
C THR A 135 9.21 -20.90 11.67
N LEU A 136 9.09 -21.20 12.97
CA LEU A 136 8.02 -20.68 13.83
C LEU A 136 8.06 -19.14 13.88
N ALA A 137 9.23 -18.55 14.10
CA ALA A 137 9.40 -17.09 14.12
C ALA A 137 8.98 -16.46 12.79
N SER A 138 9.34 -17.08 11.66
CA SER A 138 8.92 -16.60 10.33
C SER A 138 7.40 -16.69 10.15
N LEU A 139 6.75 -17.75 10.64
CA LEU A 139 5.30 -17.89 10.61
C LEU A 139 4.61 -16.85 11.51
N GLU A 140 5.14 -16.57 12.70
CA GLU A 140 4.64 -15.52 13.60
C GLU A 140 4.69 -14.13 12.94
N GLU A 141 5.80 -13.82 12.26
CA GLU A 141 5.94 -12.58 11.49
C GLU A 141 4.93 -12.52 10.33
N MET A 142 4.65 -13.65 9.67
CA MET A 142 3.69 -13.68 8.56
C MET A 142 2.24 -13.57 9.00
N THR A 143 1.89 -14.14 10.15
CA THR A 143 0.60 -13.91 10.81
C THR A 143 0.42 -12.44 11.16
N ARG A 144 1.45 -11.79 11.72
CA ARG A 144 1.42 -10.34 12.02
C ARG A 144 1.27 -9.51 10.75
N PHE A 145 2.01 -9.84 9.69
CA PHE A 145 1.90 -9.19 8.39
C PHE A 145 0.46 -9.25 7.87
N LEU A 146 -0.14 -10.45 7.78
CA LEU A 146 -1.48 -10.59 7.21
C LEU A 146 -2.52 -9.81 8.01
N ARG A 147 -2.41 -9.81 9.34
CA ARG A 147 -3.28 -9.01 10.20
C ARG A 147 -3.20 -7.52 9.88
N LEU A 148 -2.01 -6.94 9.93
CA LEU A 148 -1.81 -5.52 9.68
C LEU A 148 -2.12 -5.13 8.23
N ALA A 149 -1.83 -6.02 7.27
CA ALA A 149 -2.17 -5.82 5.87
C ALA A 149 -3.69 -5.81 5.66
N THR A 150 -4.43 -6.63 6.41
CA THR A 150 -5.89 -6.65 6.39
C THR A 150 -6.45 -5.36 6.98
N GLU A 151 -5.98 -4.94 8.16
CA GLU A 151 -6.39 -3.67 8.79
C GLU A 151 -6.11 -2.45 7.89
N THR A 152 -4.96 -2.44 7.21
CA THR A 152 -4.59 -1.40 6.23
C THR A 152 -5.52 -1.42 5.03
N GLN A 153 -5.76 -2.59 4.43
CA GLN A 153 -6.60 -2.76 3.24
C GLN A 153 -8.05 -2.37 3.51
N THR A 154 -8.64 -2.83 4.62
CA THR A 154 -10.01 -2.45 5.01
C THR A 154 -10.15 -0.93 5.08
N SER A 155 -9.19 -0.25 5.72
CA SER A 155 -9.22 1.20 5.84
C SER A 155 -9.04 1.93 4.50
N LEU A 156 -8.31 1.35 3.54
CA LEU A 156 -8.16 1.92 2.20
C LEU A 156 -9.41 1.69 1.33
N VAL A 157 -10.06 0.54 1.47
CA VAL A 157 -11.35 0.26 0.85
C VAL A 157 -12.43 1.20 1.38
N ASP A 158 -12.46 1.45 2.69
CA ASP A 158 -13.35 2.45 3.30
C ASP A 158 -13.08 3.86 2.75
N ALA A 159 -11.80 4.24 2.60
CA ALA A 159 -11.45 5.52 1.99
C ALA A 159 -11.96 5.63 0.54
N TYR A 160 -11.83 4.58 -0.26
CA TYR A 160 -12.35 4.55 -1.63
C TYR A 160 -13.87 4.61 -1.69
N TYR A 161 -14.55 3.92 -0.78
CA TYR A 161 -16.01 3.98 -0.63
C TYR A 161 -16.46 5.44 -0.39
N HIS A 162 -15.85 6.13 0.56
CA HIS A 162 -16.18 7.54 0.85
C HIS A 162 -15.75 8.52 -0.25
N LEU A 163 -14.72 8.19 -1.03
CA LEU A 163 -14.39 8.94 -2.24
C LEU A 163 -15.50 8.81 -3.30
N THR A 164 -16.10 7.62 -3.41
CA THR A 164 -17.26 7.40 -4.29
C THR A 164 -18.47 8.20 -3.81
N GLU A 165 -18.77 8.20 -2.51
CA GLU A 165 -19.83 9.03 -1.91
C GLU A 165 -19.57 10.53 -2.11
N THR A 166 -18.32 10.97 -1.97
CA THR A 166 -17.92 12.36 -2.24
C THR A 166 -18.26 12.76 -3.67
N ARG A 167 -17.89 11.93 -4.64
CA ARG A 167 -18.18 12.17 -6.06
C ARG A 167 -19.69 12.24 -6.32
N GLU A 168 -20.48 11.34 -5.73
CA GLU A 168 -21.95 11.35 -5.84
C GLU A 168 -22.56 12.62 -5.23
N ALA A 169 -22.10 13.04 -4.05
CA ALA A 169 -22.54 14.25 -3.38
C ALA A 169 -22.22 15.51 -4.22
N LEU A 170 -21.00 15.61 -4.75
CA LEU A 170 -20.59 16.69 -5.66
C LEU A 170 -21.47 16.74 -6.91
N ALA A 171 -21.75 15.58 -7.53
CA ALA A 171 -22.62 15.50 -8.70
C ALA A 171 -24.06 15.93 -8.39
N SER A 172 -24.55 15.67 -7.17
CA SER A 172 -25.86 16.14 -6.71
C SER A 172 -25.88 17.61 -6.26
N ALA A 173 -24.72 18.27 -6.26
CA ALA A 173 -24.49 19.60 -5.71
C ALA A 173 -24.90 19.74 -4.22
N ASP A 174 -24.70 18.68 -3.44
CA ASP A 174 -24.88 18.65 -1.98
C ASP A 174 -23.51 18.86 -1.31
N ASP A 175 -23.22 20.11 -0.95
CA ASP A 175 -21.95 20.51 -0.35
C ASP A 175 -21.75 19.91 1.04
N GLY A 176 -22.82 19.82 1.84
CA GLY A 176 -22.77 19.20 3.17
C GLY A 176 -22.44 17.72 3.12
N ALA A 177 -23.11 16.96 2.25
CA ALA A 177 -22.82 15.54 2.06
C ALA A 177 -21.40 15.31 1.50
N ALA A 178 -20.93 16.19 0.61
CA ALA A 178 -19.57 16.11 0.08
C ALA A 178 -18.52 16.37 1.17
N GLU A 179 -18.71 17.38 2.02
CA GLU A 179 -17.83 17.68 3.16
C GLU A 179 -17.75 16.52 4.15
N ASP A 180 -18.90 15.93 4.51
CA ASP A 180 -18.97 14.78 5.42
C ASP A 180 -18.22 13.58 4.82
N ALA A 181 -18.51 13.20 3.56
CA ALA A 181 -17.85 12.08 2.88
C ALA A 181 -16.32 12.31 2.71
N MET A 182 -15.88 13.53 2.37
CA MET A 182 -14.45 13.86 2.32
C MET A 182 -13.77 13.72 3.68
N SER A 183 -14.46 14.10 4.76
CA SER A 183 -13.93 13.95 6.12
C SER A 183 -13.81 12.48 6.51
N GLU A 184 -14.76 11.64 6.11
CA GLU A 184 -14.72 10.20 6.35
C GLU A 184 -13.61 9.52 5.54
N MET A 185 -13.44 9.90 4.26
CA MET A 185 -12.31 9.48 3.41
C MET A 185 -10.95 9.82 4.05
N ASP A 186 -10.73 11.07 4.47
CA ASP A 186 -9.48 11.51 5.11
C ASP A 186 -9.23 10.79 6.46
N ALA A 187 -10.30 10.49 7.20
CA ALA A 187 -10.20 9.71 8.43
C ALA A 187 -9.76 8.26 8.13
N ALA A 188 -10.41 7.59 7.18
CA ALA A 188 -10.10 6.22 6.79
C ALA A 188 -8.65 6.07 6.27
N SER A 189 -8.21 6.97 5.37
CA SER A 189 -6.82 6.99 4.88
C SER A 189 -5.79 7.19 6.01
N ARG A 190 -6.09 8.03 7.01
CA ARG A 190 -5.22 8.17 8.20
C ARG A 190 -5.23 6.95 9.10
N ILE A 191 -6.36 6.27 9.24
CA ILE A 191 -6.45 5.02 9.98
C ILE A 191 -5.58 3.96 9.29
N ALA A 192 -5.60 3.87 7.96
CA ALA A 192 -4.75 2.96 7.19
C ALA A 192 -3.25 3.19 7.42
N SER A 193 -2.84 4.44 7.66
CA SER A 193 -1.43 4.81 7.81
C SER A 193 -0.75 4.19 9.04
N SER A 194 -1.49 3.94 10.12
CA SER A 194 -0.92 3.38 11.36
C SER A 194 -0.49 1.92 11.23
N PRO A 195 -1.36 0.97 10.83
CA PRO A 195 -0.95 -0.42 10.62
C PRO A 195 0.08 -0.55 9.49
N TYR A 196 0.02 0.30 8.46
CA TYR A 196 1.05 0.38 7.42
C TYR A 196 2.44 0.75 7.97
N GLN A 197 2.53 1.76 8.86
CA GLN A 197 3.81 2.11 9.48
C GLN A 197 4.37 0.95 10.31
N THR A 198 3.50 0.28 11.08
CA THR A 198 3.90 -0.92 11.83
C THR A 198 4.38 -2.05 10.91
N LEU A 199 3.73 -2.26 9.75
CA LEU A 199 4.18 -3.23 8.75
C LEU A 199 5.62 -2.95 8.31
N VAL A 200 5.90 -1.70 7.91
CA VAL A 200 7.22 -1.30 7.40
C VAL A 200 8.30 -1.36 8.49
N GLU A 201 7.97 -1.03 9.73
CA GLU A 201 8.93 -0.98 10.84
C GLU A 201 9.20 -2.35 11.47
N GLU A 202 8.19 -3.20 11.58
CA GLU A 202 8.24 -4.39 12.43
C GLU A 202 8.30 -5.72 11.66
N THR A 203 7.91 -5.77 10.38
CA THR A 203 7.90 -7.04 9.64
C THR A 203 9.16 -7.25 8.81
N ALA A 204 9.79 -8.43 8.96
CA ALA A 204 11.02 -8.77 8.28
C ALA A 204 10.77 -9.47 6.93
N VAL A 205 11.35 -8.94 5.85
CA VAL A 205 11.23 -9.53 4.50
C VAL A 205 11.73 -10.98 4.43
N SER A 206 12.67 -11.36 5.31
CA SER A 206 13.17 -12.75 5.38
C SER A 206 12.11 -13.77 5.79
N ALA A 207 11.02 -13.34 6.43
CA ALA A 207 9.96 -14.23 6.88
C ALA A 207 9.10 -14.80 5.73
N THR A 208 9.14 -14.21 4.53
CA THR A 208 8.27 -14.60 3.41
C THR A 208 8.61 -15.97 2.80
N SER A 209 9.75 -16.57 3.14
CA SER A 209 10.15 -17.87 2.56
C SER A 209 9.29 -19.05 3.01
N VAL A 210 8.46 -18.88 4.04
CA VAL A 210 7.63 -19.95 4.61
C VAL A 210 6.25 -20.08 3.97
N LEU A 211 5.80 -19.08 3.19
CA LEU A 211 4.52 -19.10 2.50
C LEU A 211 4.75 -19.21 0.99
N SER A 212 3.98 -20.07 0.34
CA SER A 212 4.12 -20.30 -1.11
C SER A 212 3.40 -19.23 -1.94
N GLU A 213 2.29 -18.73 -1.43
CA GLU A 213 1.45 -17.72 -2.09
C GLU A 213 1.98 -16.28 -1.91
N LEU A 214 2.83 -16.06 -0.90
CA LEU A 214 3.37 -14.74 -0.56
C LEU A 214 4.89 -14.75 -0.53
N ASP A 215 5.49 -14.66 -1.72
CA ASP A 215 6.94 -14.50 -1.83
C ASP A 215 7.41 -13.07 -1.48
N THR A 216 8.73 -12.91 -1.40
CA THR A 216 9.39 -11.63 -1.11
C THR A 216 9.03 -10.52 -2.09
N GLU A 217 8.82 -10.83 -3.37
CA GLU A 217 8.49 -9.82 -4.38
C GLU A 217 7.06 -9.32 -4.17
N ARG A 218 6.10 -10.23 -4.01
CA ARG A 218 4.69 -9.91 -3.74
C ARG A 218 4.52 -9.14 -2.44
N TYR A 219 5.20 -9.55 -1.37
CA TYR A 219 5.25 -8.81 -0.11
C TYR A 219 5.69 -7.36 -0.31
N ARG A 220 6.82 -7.13 -1.00
CA ARG A 220 7.35 -5.77 -1.21
C ARG A 220 6.42 -4.93 -2.07
N ARG A 221 5.91 -5.52 -3.17
CA ARG A 221 4.96 -4.84 -4.05
C ARG A 221 3.67 -4.46 -3.32
N LYS A 222 3.20 -5.29 -2.38
CA LYS A 222 2.02 -4.97 -1.58
C LYS A 222 2.26 -3.79 -0.65
N LEU A 223 3.43 -3.72 -0.02
CA LEU A 223 3.80 -2.54 0.78
C LEU A 223 3.90 -1.27 -0.08
N THR A 224 4.46 -1.37 -1.29
CA THR A 224 4.52 -0.24 -2.23
C THR A 224 3.13 0.19 -2.69
N GLN A 225 2.21 -0.75 -2.94
CA GLN A 225 0.80 -0.46 -3.23
C GLN A 225 0.15 0.32 -2.10
N PHE A 226 0.24 -0.15 -0.85
CA PHE A 226 -0.31 0.59 0.29
C PHE A 226 0.26 2.00 0.42
N GLU A 227 1.57 2.17 0.24
CA GLU A 227 2.21 3.48 0.30
C GLU A 227 1.66 4.43 -0.76
N ALA A 228 1.55 3.95 -2.00
CA ALA A 228 1.07 4.71 -3.14
C ALA A 228 -0.41 5.09 -2.97
N GLU A 229 -1.26 4.16 -2.52
CA GLU A 229 -2.68 4.42 -2.27
C GLU A 229 -2.88 5.44 -1.13
N ILE A 230 -2.17 5.28 -0.01
CA ILE A 230 -2.22 6.25 1.11
C ILE A 230 -1.81 7.65 0.63
N ARG A 231 -0.74 7.75 -0.15
CA ARG A 231 -0.26 9.01 -0.72
C ARG A 231 -1.31 9.62 -1.66
N ALA A 232 -1.85 8.82 -2.58
CA ALA A 232 -2.84 9.26 -3.54
C ALA A 232 -4.11 9.82 -2.87
N PHE A 233 -4.62 9.17 -1.81
CA PHE A 233 -5.73 9.74 -1.01
C PHE A 233 -5.36 11.09 -0.36
N GLY A 234 -4.12 11.24 0.09
CA GLY A 234 -3.60 12.51 0.60
C GLY A 234 -3.59 13.62 -0.45
N ASP A 235 -3.17 13.29 -1.67
CA ASP A 235 -3.05 14.23 -2.79
C ASP A 235 -4.42 14.65 -3.34
N LEU A 236 -5.44 13.79 -3.26
CA LEU A 236 -6.82 14.10 -3.66
C LEU A 236 -7.50 15.16 -2.78
N ARG A 237 -7.02 15.38 -1.55
CA ARG A 237 -7.70 16.26 -0.58
C ARG A 237 -7.85 17.70 -1.06
N ALA A 238 -6.77 18.30 -1.56
CA ALA A 238 -6.77 19.70 -1.98
C ALA A 238 -7.68 19.98 -3.19
N PRO A 239 -7.64 19.18 -4.27
CA PRO A 239 -8.57 19.37 -5.39
C PRO A 239 -10.03 19.10 -4.99
N LEU A 240 -10.31 18.11 -4.13
CA LEU A 240 -11.67 17.84 -3.64
C LEU A 240 -12.25 19.00 -2.79
N ASP A 241 -11.46 19.59 -1.89
CA ASP A 241 -11.87 20.76 -1.10
C ASP A 241 -12.19 21.97 -2.00
N THR A 242 -11.38 22.18 -3.04
CA THR A 242 -11.61 23.22 -4.05
C THR A 242 -12.89 22.93 -4.85
N PHE A 243 -13.13 21.66 -5.20
CA PHE A 243 -14.34 21.24 -5.90
C PHE A 243 -15.59 21.51 -5.06
N ALA A 244 -15.63 21.04 -3.81
CA ALA A 244 -16.75 21.28 -2.90
C ALA A 244 -17.04 22.78 -2.71
N THR A 245 -15.98 23.59 -2.56
CA THR A 245 -16.10 25.06 -2.50
C THR A 245 -16.75 25.64 -3.75
N ALA A 246 -16.33 25.20 -4.95
CA ALA A 246 -16.91 25.66 -6.20
C ALA A 246 -18.38 25.26 -6.33
N VAL A 247 -18.74 24.03 -5.94
CA VAL A 247 -20.12 23.54 -5.90
C VAL A 247 -21.00 24.38 -4.96
N GLY A 248 -20.53 24.68 -3.75
CA GLY A 248 -21.25 25.55 -2.81
C GLY A 248 -21.47 26.97 -3.36
N ARG A 249 -20.50 27.50 -4.12
CA ARG A 249 -20.66 28.77 -4.84
C ARG A 249 -21.72 28.70 -5.93
N LEU A 250 -21.82 27.59 -6.67
CA LEU A 250 -22.91 27.39 -7.63
C LEU A 250 -24.28 27.38 -6.96
N GLY A 251 -24.40 26.72 -5.81
CA GLY A 251 -25.62 26.79 -4.98
C GLY A 251 -26.00 28.22 -4.61
N THR A 252 -25.01 29.02 -4.20
CA THR A 252 -25.19 30.44 -3.89
C THR A 252 -25.60 31.26 -5.11
N ALA A 253 -24.96 31.05 -6.27
CA ALA A 253 -25.30 31.74 -7.52
C ALA A 253 -26.75 31.47 -7.94
N ARG A 254 -27.18 30.21 -7.90
CA ARG A 254 -28.56 29.79 -8.20
C ARG A 254 -29.56 30.46 -7.24
N ALA A 255 -29.26 30.50 -5.95
CA ALA A 255 -30.11 31.17 -4.97
C ALA A 255 -30.22 32.70 -5.23
N LEU A 256 -29.14 33.36 -5.64
CA LEU A 256 -29.15 34.78 -5.98
C LEU A 256 -29.95 35.08 -7.25
N GLU A 257 -29.84 34.20 -8.26
CA GLU A 257 -30.61 34.31 -9.50
C GLU A 257 -32.12 34.23 -9.20
N LEU A 258 -32.55 33.27 -8.38
CA LEU A 258 -33.94 33.12 -7.95
C LEU A 258 -34.46 34.35 -7.18
N ASN A 259 -33.58 35.08 -6.49
CA ASN A 259 -33.89 36.30 -5.78
C ASN A 259 -33.75 37.57 -6.64
N GLY A 260 -33.50 37.44 -7.95
CA GLY A 260 -33.41 38.55 -8.91
C GLY A 260 -32.08 39.31 -8.89
N SER A 261 -31.05 38.81 -8.22
CA SER A 261 -29.71 39.41 -8.15
C SER A 261 -28.80 38.87 -9.26
N THR A 262 -29.23 39.04 -10.52
CA THR A 262 -28.64 38.36 -11.69
C THR A 262 -27.15 38.68 -11.91
N ASP A 263 -26.72 39.93 -11.74
CA ASP A 263 -25.31 40.30 -12.00
C ASP A 263 -24.36 39.67 -10.98
N GLN A 264 -24.76 39.64 -9.69
CA GLN A 264 -23.98 38.99 -8.64
C GLN A 264 -23.99 37.47 -8.81
N ALA A 265 -25.13 36.88 -9.17
CA ALA A 265 -25.25 35.46 -9.48
C ALA A 265 -24.29 35.06 -10.61
N ARG A 266 -24.27 35.81 -11.72
CA ARG A 266 -23.34 35.59 -12.84
C ARG A 266 -21.87 35.71 -12.43
N GLN A 267 -21.54 36.68 -11.57
CA GLN A 267 -20.16 36.84 -11.10
C GLN A 267 -19.70 35.60 -10.31
N ILE A 268 -20.50 35.16 -9.34
CA ILE A 268 -20.19 33.99 -8.52
C ILE A 268 -20.14 32.71 -9.38
N ALA A 269 -21.07 32.56 -10.32
CA ALA A 269 -21.06 31.45 -11.27
C ALA A 269 -19.79 31.44 -12.14
N ARG A 270 -19.32 32.61 -12.61
CA ARG A 270 -18.06 32.73 -13.36
C ARG A 270 -16.86 32.33 -12.52
N ASP A 271 -16.84 32.74 -11.26
CA ASP A 271 -15.75 32.36 -10.34
C ASP A 271 -15.74 30.86 -10.08
N ALA A 272 -16.91 30.26 -9.86
CA ALA A 272 -17.05 28.81 -9.69
C ALA A 272 -16.66 28.02 -10.95
N ALA A 273 -17.09 28.46 -12.14
CA ALA A 273 -16.73 27.78 -13.40
C ALA A 273 -15.21 27.75 -13.63
N ARG A 274 -14.49 28.82 -13.27
CA ARG A 274 -13.02 28.85 -13.33
C ARG A 274 -12.39 27.90 -12.32
N GLU A 275 -12.87 27.90 -11.07
CA GLU A 275 -12.37 26.97 -10.05
C GLU A 275 -12.61 25.51 -10.46
N LEU A 276 -13.74 25.21 -11.13
CA LEU A 276 -14.00 23.88 -11.69
C LEU A 276 -13.02 23.50 -12.82
N ASP A 277 -12.61 24.44 -13.69
CA ASP A 277 -11.55 24.15 -14.67
C ASP A 277 -10.21 23.86 -14.00
N GLU A 278 -9.87 24.62 -12.95
CA GLU A 278 -8.64 24.42 -12.18
C GLU A 278 -8.66 23.05 -11.47
N VAL A 279 -9.81 22.66 -10.93
CA VAL A 279 -10.06 21.34 -10.33
C VAL A 279 -9.93 20.23 -11.37
N ALA A 280 -10.53 20.38 -12.55
CA ALA A 280 -10.41 19.41 -13.63
C ALA A 280 -8.94 19.22 -14.04
N ALA A 281 -8.18 20.31 -14.21
CA ALA A 281 -6.75 20.25 -14.51
C ALA A 281 -5.93 19.62 -13.37
N ALA A 282 -6.32 19.84 -12.12
CA ALA A 282 -5.69 19.21 -10.96
C ALA A 282 -5.93 17.70 -10.95
N PHE A 283 -7.14 17.23 -11.25
CA PHE A 283 -7.43 15.79 -11.37
C PHE A 283 -6.71 15.15 -12.58
N ALA A 284 -6.64 15.85 -13.72
CA ALA A 284 -5.85 15.38 -14.86
C ALA A 284 -4.35 15.25 -14.53
N THR A 285 -3.83 16.15 -13.69
CA THR A 285 -2.45 16.07 -13.20
C THR A 285 -2.29 14.92 -12.22
N PHE A 286 -3.23 14.76 -11.28
CA PHE A 286 -3.25 13.65 -10.33
C PHE A 286 -3.23 12.30 -11.04
N THR A 287 -4.07 12.09 -12.06
CA THR A 287 -4.11 10.83 -12.82
C THR A 287 -2.83 10.60 -13.62
N THR A 288 -2.21 11.66 -14.15
CA THR A 288 -0.95 11.58 -14.90
C THR A 288 0.25 11.25 -13.99
N ASP A 289 0.26 11.80 -12.78
CA ASP A 289 1.35 11.64 -11.81
C ASP A 289 1.17 10.42 -10.88
N LEU A 290 0.06 9.70 -11.02
CA LEU A 290 -0.25 8.52 -10.22
C LEU A 290 0.79 7.42 -10.45
N GLU A 291 1.24 6.81 -9.37
CA GLU A 291 2.18 5.70 -9.44
C GLU A 291 1.43 4.41 -9.81
N GLU A 292 2.03 3.55 -10.66
CA GLU A 292 1.46 2.25 -11.10
C GLU A 292 0.81 1.44 -9.95
N PRO A 293 1.40 1.36 -8.73
CA PRO A 293 0.80 0.62 -7.63
C PRO A 293 -0.54 1.18 -7.11
N ALA A 294 -0.90 2.43 -7.45
CA ALA A 294 -2.15 3.07 -7.08
C ALA A 294 -3.10 3.28 -8.29
N ASP A 295 -2.83 2.63 -9.44
CA ASP A 295 -3.61 2.79 -10.69
C ASP A 295 -5.11 2.54 -10.54
N SER A 296 -5.54 1.79 -9.51
CA SER A 296 -6.96 1.59 -9.16
C SER A 296 -7.71 2.91 -8.90
N LEU A 297 -7.00 3.97 -8.50
CA LEU A 297 -7.57 5.30 -8.27
C LEU A 297 -7.65 6.17 -9.54
N ALA A 298 -7.01 5.76 -10.65
CA ALA A 298 -6.98 6.55 -11.88
C ALA A 298 -8.39 6.76 -12.44
N GLU A 299 -9.23 5.72 -12.48
CA GLU A 299 -10.60 5.81 -12.99
C GLU A 299 -11.44 6.80 -12.19
N MET A 300 -11.28 6.82 -10.86
CA MET A 300 -11.96 7.79 -10.01
C MET A 300 -11.46 9.22 -10.24
N GLY A 301 -10.15 9.40 -10.44
CA GLY A 301 -9.56 10.69 -10.79
C GLY A 301 -10.09 11.23 -12.13
N GLU A 302 -10.13 10.39 -13.18
CA GLU A 302 -10.71 10.73 -14.49
C GLU A 302 -12.21 11.05 -14.40
N SER A 303 -12.93 10.29 -13.57
CA SER A 303 -14.35 10.51 -13.30
C SER A 303 -14.62 11.86 -12.62
N LEU A 304 -13.78 12.26 -11.66
CA LEU A 304 -13.85 13.57 -10.99
C LEU A 304 -13.46 14.72 -11.93
N GLU A 305 -12.44 14.54 -12.75
CA GLU A 305 -12.07 15.48 -13.83
C GLU A 305 -13.25 15.72 -14.78
N GLY A 306 -13.86 14.64 -15.25
CA GLY A 306 -15.01 14.68 -16.14
C GLY A 306 -16.19 15.42 -15.53
N LEU A 307 -16.51 15.12 -14.26
CA LEU A 307 -17.58 15.80 -13.52
C LEU A 307 -17.31 17.30 -13.37
N ALA A 308 -16.08 17.69 -12.98
CA ALA A 308 -15.73 19.11 -12.85
C ALA A 308 -15.85 19.85 -14.19
N THR A 309 -15.40 19.23 -15.29
CA THR A 309 -15.50 19.78 -16.66
C THR A 309 -16.95 19.96 -17.10
N GLU A 310 -17.80 18.96 -16.85
CA GLU A 310 -19.23 19.00 -17.14
C GLU A 310 -19.90 20.14 -16.36
N MET A 311 -19.69 20.20 -15.04
CA MET A 311 -20.26 21.26 -14.19
C MET A 311 -19.80 22.66 -14.59
N ALA A 312 -18.53 22.83 -14.99
CA ALA A 312 -18.02 24.11 -15.49
C ALA A 312 -18.77 24.53 -16.77
N THR A 313 -18.93 23.60 -17.71
CA THR A 313 -19.62 23.81 -18.98
C THR A 313 -21.09 24.18 -18.75
N GLU A 314 -21.82 23.37 -17.97
CA GLU A 314 -23.22 23.64 -17.63
C GLU A 314 -23.39 24.99 -16.92
N THR A 315 -22.46 25.36 -16.04
CA THR A 315 -22.49 26.65 -15.36
C THR A 315 -22.37 27.80 -16.35
N ARG A 316 -21.45 27.73 -17.32
CA ARG A 316 -21.32 28.77 -18.34
C ARG A 316 -22.58 28.92 -19.18
N GLU A 317 -23.16 27.79 -19.59
CA GLU A 317 -24.41 27.76 -20.35
C GLU A 317 -25.58 28.33 -19.55
N GLN A 318 -25.74 27.90 -18.30
CA GLN A 318 -26.83 28.32 -17.41
C GLN A 318 -26.80 29.84 -17.17
N PHE A 319 -25.63 30.40 -16.89
CA PHE A 319 -25.49 31.81 -16.50
C PHE A 319 -25.17 32.76 -17.66
N GLY A 320 -24.99 32.23 -18.88
CA GLY A 320 -24.65 33.00 -20.08
C GLY A 320 -23.27 33.66 -19.98
N ILE A 321 -22.27 32.87 -19.61
CA ILE A 321 -20.88 33.30 -19.44
C ILE A 321 -20.12 32.99 -20.73
N ASP A 322 -19.66 34.03 -21.44
CA ASP A 322 -18.89 33.87 -22.68
C ASP A 322 -17.43 33.45 -22.39
N ASP A 323 -16.91 32.47 -23.12
CA ASP A 323 -15.52 31.96 -23.00
C ASP A 323 -14.44 32.99 -23.38
N GLU A 324 -14.80 34.09 -24.05
CA GLU A 324 -13.82 35.05 -24.59
C GLU A 324 -13.17 35.98 -23.53
N GLU A 325 -13.74 36.11 -22.31
CA GLU A 325 -13.16 37.01 -21.30
C GLU A 325 -12.00 36.41 -20.49
N THR A 326 -11.82 35.08 -20.46
CA THR A 326 -10.81 34.40 -19.61
C THR A 326 -9.39 34.46 -20.16
N THR A 327 -9.18 34.72 -21.45
CA THR A 327 -7.82 34.76 -22.05
C THR A 327 -7.08 36.09 -21.88
N THR A 328 -7.73 37.15 -21.41
CA THR A 328 -7.14 38.50 -21.40
C THR A 328 -6.30 38.86 -20.16
N ALA A 329 -6.24 38.03 -19.12
CA ALA A 329 -5.60 38.39 -17.85
C ALA A 329 -4.07 38.11 -17.76
N THR A 330 -3.48 37.33 -18.67
CA THR A 330 -2.09 36.84 -18.51
C THR A 330 -1.04 37.60 -19.36
N THR A 331 -1.36 38.78 -19.90
CA THR A 331 -0.41 39.58 -20.70
C THR A 331 -0.32 41.04 -20.28
N THR A 332 -0.07 41.33 -19.00
CA THR A 332 0.53 42.64 -18.63
C THR A 332 1.28 42.52 -17.30
N THR A 333 2.60 42.38 -17.36
CA THR A 333 3.61 43.17 -16.61
C THR A 333 5.01 42.60 -16.87
N ALA A 334 5.67 43.11 -17.91
CA ALA A 334 7.11 43.12 -18.03
C ALA A 334 7.51 44.40 -18.76
N ALA A 335 7.80 45.45 -17.99
CA ALA A 335 8.51 46.66 -18.42
C ALA A 335 9.31 47.19 -17.23
#